data_AF-A0A817MBH4-F1
#
_entry.id   AF-A0A817MBH4-F1
#
_cell.length_a   1.000
_cell.length_b   1.000
_cell.length_c   1.000
_cell.angle_alpha   90.00
_cell.angle_beta   90.00
_cell.angle_gamma   90.00
#
_symmetry.space_group_name_H-M   'P 1'
#
loop_
_entity.id
_entity.type
_entity.pdbx_description
1 polymer ?
#
loop_
_entity_poly.entity_id
_entity_poly.type
_entity_poly.pdbx_seq_one_letter_code
_entity_poly.pdbx_strand_id
1 'polypeptide(L)'
;MAKKSSSNYREGLIAAKLAVAIHNNKENNNKIIPNEKQQHLEEEKVLLDKQKNLAHQMKEAEYLIEEGTNRLEGALKSGIFSEVHAATLLIVGSREKLTSINEQQQQLTNEFDKLRLKRKDAFLHEQSITKKLKSIQ
;
A
#
# COMPACT_ATOMS: atom_id res chain seq x y z
N MET A 1 -3.79 35.32 -5.20
CA MET A 1 -3.67 33.88 -5.55
C MET A 1 -3.84 33.05 -4.28
N ALA A 2 -5.02 32.45 -4.10
CA ALA A 2 -5.39 31.68 -2.90
C ALA A 2 -4.99 30.21 -3.06
N LYS A 3 -3.91 29.79 -2.39
CA LYS A 3 -3.48 28.38 -2.27
C LYS A 3 -3.22 27.96 -0.80
N LYS A 4 -3.78 28.67 0.19
CA LYS A 4 -3.57 28.39 1.62
C LYS A 4 -4.79 27.87 2.39
N SER A 5 -6.02 27.90 1.85
CA SER A 5 -7.22 27.61 2.66
C SER A 5 -7.64 26.13 2.73
N SER A 6 -7.34 25.29 1.73
CA SER A 6 -7.84 23.90 1.74
C SER A 6 -7.10 22.99 2.72
N SER A 7 -5.81 23.26 2.98
CA SER A 7 -5.01 22.52 3.96
C SER A 7 -5.51 22.73 5.38
N ASN A 8 -5.76 23.99 5.75
CA ASN A 8 -6.25 24.34 7.10
C ASN A 8 -7.65 23.76 7.37
N TYR A 9 -8.50 23.66 6.34
CA TYR A 9 -9.84 23.09 6.47
C TYR A 9 -9.80 21.58 6.76
N ARG A 10 -8.91 20.84 6.08
CA ARG A 10 -8.77 19.40 6.29
C ARG A 10 -8.19 19.09 7.68
N GLU A 11 -7.22 19.88 8.13
CA GLU A 11 -6.67 19.77 9.48
C GLU A 11 -7.68 20.17 10.56
N GLY A 12 -8.48 21.21 10.31
CA GLY A 12 -9.57 21.62 11.22
C GLY A 12 -10.68 20.57 11.35
N LEU A 13 -11.05 19.90 10.25
CA LEU A 13 -12.02 18.79 10.27
C LEU A 13 -11.50 17.56 11.02
N ILE A 14 -10.23 17.22 10.83
CA ILE A 14 -9.57 16.13 11.56
C ILE A 14 -9.53 16.46 13.05
N ALA A 15 -9.12 17.68 13.41
CA ALA A 15 -9.11 18.15 14.80
C ALA A 15 -10.51 18.16 15.45
N ALA A 16 -11.55 18.56 14.71
CA ALA A 16 -12.93 18.58 15.20
C ALA A 16 -13.49 17.17 15.44
N LYS A 17 -13.26 16.23 14.51
CA LYS A 17 -13.66 14.82 14.69
C LYS A 17 -12.93 14.17 15.87
N LEU A 18 -11.65 14.48 16.04
CA LEU A 18 -10.83 14.03 17.17
C LEU A 18 -11.33 14.60 18.50
N ALA A 19 -11.67 15.89 18.55
CA ALA A 19 -12.19 16.54 19.75
C ALA A 19 -13.51 15.90 20.23
N VAL A 20 -14.39 15.53 19.30
CA VAL A 20 -15.65 14.81 19.61
C VAL A 20 -15.38 13.41 20.17
N ALA A 21 -14.45 12.66 19.58
CA ALA A 21 -14.09 11.32 20.07
C ALA A 21 -13.49 11.35 21.49
N ILE A 22 -12.63 12.34 21.79
CA ILE A 22 -12.01 12.52 23.11
C ILE A 22 -13.02 12.93 24.17
N HIS A 23 -13.99 13.79 23.81
CA HIS A 23 -14.99 14.26 24.77
C HIS A 23 -15.89 13.11 25.27
N ASN A 24 -16.16 12.13 24.42
CA ASN A 24 -17.11 11.06 24.71
C ASN A 24 -16.52 9.86 25.47
N ASN A 25 -15.18 9.72 25.64
CA ASN A 25 -14.60 8.47 26.16
C ASN A 25 -13.28 8.62 26.97
N LYS A 26 -13.29 9.41 28.05
CA LYS A 26 -12.07 9.71 28.86
C LYS A 26 -11.39 8.50 29.52
N GLU A 27 -12.12 7.47 29.96
CA GLU A 27 -11.52 6.31 30.67
C GLU A 27 -11.02 5.19 29.75
N ASN A 28 -11.43 5.18 28.48
CA ASN A 28 -11.16 4.10 27.53
C ASN A 28 -9.87 4.32 26.72
N ASN A 29 -9.37 5.56 26.67
CA ASN A 29 -8.28 5.96 25.78
C ASN A 29 -6.89 5.36 26.13
N ASN A 30 -6.62 5.04 27.40
CA ASN A 30 -5.32 4.46 27.82
C ASN A 30 -5.10 3.00 27.36
N LYS A 31 -6.17 2.26 27.02
CA LYS A 31 -6.07 0.90 26.45
C LYS A 31 -6.27 0.86 24.94
N ILE A 32 -7.00 1.82 24.38
CA ILE A 32 -7.33 1.88 22.95
C ILE A 32 -6.10 2.24 22.11
N ILE A 33 -5.29 3.22 22.52
CA ILE A 33 -4.14 3.69 21.72
C ILE A 33 -3.06 2.60 21.52
N PRO A 34 -2.64 1.84 22.55
CA PRO A 34 -1.71 0.73 22.35
C PRO A 34 -2.26 -0.37 21.42
N ASN A 35 -3.55 -0.69 21.53
CA ASN A 35 -4.20 -1.68 20.67
C ASN A 35 -4.28 -1.23 19.21
N GLU A 36 -4.65 0.02 18.95
CA GLU A 36 -4.67 0.61 17.60
C GLU A 36 -3.27 0.64 16.97
N LYS A 37 -2.23 1.01 17.76
CA LYS A 37 -0.84 0.96 17.30
C LYS A 37 -0.42 -0.46 16.94
N GLN A 38 -0.76 -1.45 17.77
CA GLN A 38 -0.45 -2.85 17.49
C GLN A 38 -1.15 -3.35 16.23
N GLN A 39 -2.43 -3.01 16.05
CA GLN A 39 -3.19 -3.32 14.83
C GLN A 39 -2.56 -2.69 13.59
N HIS A 40 -2.15 -1.42 13.66
CA HIS A 40 -1.47 -0.76 12.55
C HIS A 40 -0.11 -1.38 12.20
N LEU A 41 0.62 -1.91 13.18
CA LEU A 41 1.88 -2.63 12.95
C LEU A 41 1.63 -3.98 12.26
N GLU A 42 0.59 -4.69 12.67
CA GLU A 42 0.24 -5.97 12.05
C GLU A 42 -0.32 -5.78 10.62
N GLU A 43 -1.15 -4.76 10.40
CA GLU A 43 -1.57 -4.34 9.05
C GLU A 43 -0.34 -4.03 8.18
N GLU A 44 0.65 -3.28 8.68
CA GLU A 44 1.88 -2.96 7.93
C GLU A 44 2.68 -4.19 7.54
N LYS A 45 2.85 -5.16 8.45
CA LYS A 45 3.56 -6.41 8.13
C LYS A 45 2.88 -7.16 6.99
N VAL A 46 1.56 -7.29 7.04
CA VAL A 46 0.79 -7.95 5.98
C VAL A 46 0.98 -7.24 4.64
N LEU A 47 0.96 -5.91 4.64
CA LEU A 47 1.19 -5.13 3.42
C LEU A 47 2.63 -5.28 2.89
N LEU A 48 3.64 -5.33 3.76
CA LEU A 48 5.04 -5.55 3.39
C LEU A 48 5.27 -6.95 2.82
N ASP A 49 4.64 -7.98 3.39
CA ASP A 49 4.76 -9.34 2.89
C ASP A 49 4.06 -9.50 1.54
N LYS A 50 2.90 -8.87 1.34
CA LYS A 50 2.28 -8.74 0.02
C LYS A 50 3.23 -8.05 -0.97
N GLN A 51 3.89 -6.95 -0.57
CA GLN A 51 4.83 -6.23 -1.43
C GLN A 51 5.97 -7.12 -1.90
N LYS A 52 6.58 -7.88 -0.98
CA LYS A 52 7.66 -8.83 -1.30
C LYS A 52 7.19 -9.91 -2.26
N ASN A 53 6.00 -10.47 -2.03
CA ASN A 53 5.43 -11.49 -2.89
C ASN A 53 5.19 -10.95 -4.31
N LEU A 54 4.62 -9.75 -4.45
CA LEU A 54 4.44 -9.10 -5.76
C LEU A 54 5.78 -8.86 -6.45
N ALA A 55 6.80 -8.37 -5.72
CA ALA A 55 8.13 -8.17 -6.29
C ALA A 55 8.78 -9.47 -6.78
N HIS A 56 8.57 -10.58 -6.05
CA HIS A 56 9.00 -11.91 -6.51
C HIS A 56 8.27 -12.32 -7.79
N GLN A 57 6.95 -12.16 -7.83
CA GLN A 57 6.15 -12.55 -9.00
C GLN A 57 6.48 -11.70 -10.24
N MET A 58 6.85 -10.43 -10.06
CA MET A 58 7.35 -9.59 -11.16
C MET A 58 8.63 -10.14 -11.75
N LYS A 59 9.62 -10.45 -10.89
CA LYS A 59 10.90 -11.01 -11.35
C LYS A 59 10.72 -12.32 -12.09
N GLU A 60 9.83 -13.20 -11.62
CA GLU A 60 9.50 -14.43 -12.34
C GLU A 60 8.89 -14.14 -13.71
N ALA A 61 7.95 -13.21 -13.81
CA ALA A 61 7.32 -12.87 -15.07
C ALA A 61 8.31 -12.21 -16.05
N GLU A 62 9.19 -11.34 -15.57
CA GLU A 62 10.30 -10.75 -16.35
C GLU A 62 11.24 -11.83 -16.88
N TYR A 63 11.62 -12.79 -16.03
CA TYR A 63 12.44 -13.94 -16.43
C TYR A 63 11.75 -14.77 -17.52
N LEU A 64 10.45 -15.04 -17.40
CA LEU A 64 9.70 -15.80 -18.42
C LEU A 64 9.58 -15.03 -19.75
N ILE A 65 9.54 -13.69 -19.72
CA ILE A 65 9.59 -12.87 -20.94
C ILE A 65 10.96 -12.99 -21.60
N GLU A 66 12.05 -12.92 -20.83
CA GLU A 66 13.41 -13.09 -21.35
C GLU A 66 13.59 -14.48 -21.98
N GLU A 67 13.21 -15.53 -21.25
CA GLU A 67 13.25 -16.91 -21.75
C GLU A 67 12.38 -17.10 -23.00
N GLY A 68 11.15 -16.58 -22.98
CA GLY A 68 10.27 -16.60 -24.14
C GLY A 68 10.87 -15.87 -25.34
N THR A 69 11.58 -14.76 -25.12
CA THR A 69 12.23 -13.99 -26.17
C THR A 69 13.41 -14.75 -26.77
N ASN A 70 14.25 -15.37 -25.93
CA ASN A 70 15.37 -16.21 -26.37
C ASN A 70 14.89 -17.40 -27.21
N ARG A 71 13.82 -18.07 -26.74
CA ARG A 71 13.18 -19.18 -27.47
C ARG A 71 12.59 -18.73 -28.80
N LEU A 72 11.96 -17.55 -28.83
CA LEU A 72 11.40 -16.99 -30.06
C LEU A 72 12.50 -16.72 -31.08
N GLU A 73 13.62 -16.12 -30.67
CA GLU A 73 14.76 -15.85 -31.55
C GLU A 73 15.35 -17.15 -32.11
N GLY A 74 15.50 -18.18 -31.27
CA GLY A 74 15.95 -19.51 -31.69
C GLY A 74 15.01 -20.16 -32.71
N ALA A 75 13.70 -20.13 -32.42
CA ALA A 75 12.66 -20.70 -33.28
C ALA A 75 12.57 -20.01 -34.65
N LEU A 76 12.76 -18.68 -34.67
CA LEU A 76 12.79 -17.91 -35.92
C LEU A 76 14.01 -18.27 -36.77
N LYS A 77 15.17 -18.49 -36.15
CA LYS A 77 16.40 -18.92 -36.86
C LYS A 77 16.28 -20.35 -37.41
N SER A 78 15.62 -21.25 -36.67
CA SER A 78 15.44 -22.65 -37.06
C SER A 78 14.25 -22.88 -38.00
N GLY A 79 13.35 -21.91 -38.15
CA GLY A 79 12.14 -22.03 -38.96
C GLY A 79 11.06 -22.93 -38.35
N ILE A 80 11.14 -23.23 -37.05
CA ILE A 80 10.20 -24.12 -36.36
C ILE A 80 9.01 -23.30 -35.86
N PHE A 81 7.96 -23.20 -36.69
CA PHE A 81 6.78 -22.37 -36.41
C PHE A 81 6.01 -22.75 -35.13
N SER A 82 5.99 -24.03 -34.74
CA SER A 82 5.37 -24.46 -33.48
C SER A 82 6.07 -23.87 -32.26
N GLU A 83 7.38 -23.73 -32.30
CA GLU A 83 8.18 -23.11 -31.24
C GLU A 83 8.01 -21.58 -31.22
N VAL A 84 7.86 -20.94 -32.39
CA VAL A 84 7.51 -19.52 -32.49
C VAL A 84 6.19 -19.24 -31.77
N HIS A 85 5.18 -20.08 -32.01
CA HIS A 85 3.87 -19.93 -31.36
C HIS A 85 3.97 -20.13 -29.84
N ALA A 86 4.63 -21.18 -29.38
CA ALA A 86 4.80 -21.47 -27.96
C ALA A 86 5.58 -20.34 -27.23
N ALA A 87 6.66 -19.84 -27.83
CA ALA A 87 7.44 -18.73 -27.29
C ALA A 87 6.62 -17.44 -27.22
N THR A 88 5.82 -17.16 -28.24
CA THR A 88 4.92 -15.99 -28.27
C THR A 88 3.87 -16.06 -27.16
N LEU A 89 3.25 -17.22 -26.95
CA LEU A 89 2.28 -17.41 -25.86
C LEU A 89 2.91 -17.19 -24.48
N LEU A 90 4.14 -17.67 -24.27
CA LEU A 90 4.88 -17.44 -23.02
C LEU A 90 5.13 -15.95 -22.77
N ILE A 91 5.56 -15.21 -23.79
CA ILE A 91 5.81 -13.76 -23.69
C ILE A 91 4.50 -13.01 -23.40
N VAL A 92 3.44 -13.30 -24.15
CA VAL A 92 2.14 -12.61 -24.00
C VAL A 92 1.55 -12.86 -22.63
N GLY A 93 1.44 -14.13 -22.20
CA GLY A 93 0.90 -14.46 -20.88
C GLY A 93 1.71 -13.87 -19.73
N SER A 94 3.04 -13.80 -19.88
CA SER A 94 3.89 -13.18 -18.85
C SER A 94 3.73 -11.65 -18.79
N ARG A 95 3.49 -10.98 -19.93
CA ARG A 95 3.17 -9.54 -19.98
C ARG A 95 1.80 -9.22 -19.39
N GLU A 96 0.81 -10.06 -19.65
CA GLU A 96 -0.51 -9.95 -19.01
C GLU A 96 -0.39 -10.09 -17.48
N LYS A 97 0.40 -11.06 -17.02
CA LYS A 97 0.70 -11.22 -15.58
C LYS A 97 1.38 -9.97 -15.00
N LEU A 98 2.37 -9.38 -15.68
CA LEU A 98 3.00 -8.13 -15.24
C LEU A 98 2.01 -6.97 -15.14
N THR A 99 1.09 -6.85 -16.09
CA THR A 99 0.03 -5.83 -16.05
C THR A 99 -0.84 -6.00 -14.81
N SER A 100 -1.29 -7.23 -14.53
CA SER A 100 -2.06 -7.53 -13.33
C SER A 100 -1.29 -7.26 -12.03
N ILE A 101 0.00 -7.60 -11.98
CA ILE A 101 0.84 -7.30 -10.82
C ILE A 101 0.99 -5.79 -10.60
N ASN A 102 1.14 -5.00 -11.66
CA ASN A 102 1.20 -3.54 -11.56
C ASN A 102 -0.11 -2.95 -10.99
N GLU A 103 -1.27 -3.46 -11.40
CA GLU A 103 -2.55 -3.08 -10.81
C GLU A 103 -2.62 -3.39 -9.31
N GLN A 104 -2.14 -4.58 -8.91
CA GLN A 104 -2.06 -4.98 -7.51
C GLN A 104 -1.07 -4.11 -6.71
N GLN A 105 0.05 -3.68 -7.30
CA GLN A 105 0.96 -2.73 -6.67
C GLN A 105 0.34 -1.36 -6.45
N GLN A 106 -0.48 -0.88 -7.41
CA GLN A 106 -1.20 0.37 -7.24
C GLN A 106 -2.23 0.28 -6.10
N GLN A 107 -2.94 -0.84 -6.00
CA GLN A 107 -3.85 -1.11 -4.89
C GLN A 107 -3.11 -1.15 -3.56
N LEU A 108 -1.96 -1.84 -3.50
CA LEU A 108 -1.13 -1.93 -2.31
C LEU A 108 -0.61 -0.55 -1.87
N THR A 109 -0.21 0.30 -2.82
CA THR A 109 0.18 1.69 -2.56
C THR A 109 -0.96 2.48 -1.91
N ASN A 110 -2.19 2.31 -2.41
CA ASN A 110 -3.36 2.94 -1.82
C ASN A 110 -3.64 2.42 -0.40
N GLU A 111 -3.40 1.13 -0.12
CA GLU A 111 -3.54 0.54 1.22
C GLU A 111 -2.49 1.12 2.20
N PHE A 112 -1.23 1.25 1.77
CA PHE A 112 -0.19 1.91 2.56
C PHE A 112 -0.53 3.36 2.87
N ASP A 113 -1.06 4.12 1.90
CA ASP A 113 -1.46 5.51 2.13
C ASP A 113 -2.62 5.62 3.13
N LYS A 114 -3.60 4.71 3.06
CA LYS A 114 -4.68 4.62 4.06
C LYS A 114 -4.12 4.34 5.45
N LEU A 115 -3.21 3.37 5.58
CA LEU A 115 -2.58 3.05 6.86
C LEU A 115 -1.77 4.22 7.43
N ARG A 116 -1.05 4.95 6.57
CA ARG A 116 -0.31 6.16 6.95
C ARG A 116 -1.23 7.24 7.51
N LEU A 117 -2.40 7.44 6.90
CA LEU A 117 -3.42 8.37 7.42
C LEU A 117 -3.95 7.91 8.78
N LYS A 118 -4.30 6.63 8.95
CA LYS A 118 -4.74 6.09 10.25
C LYS A 118 -3.69 6.31 11.35
N ARG A 119 -2.40 6.07 11.04
CA ARG A 119 -1.29 6.30 11.98
C ARG A 119 -1.16 7.78 12.36
N LYS A 120 -1.28 8.69 11.39
CA LYS A 120 -1.26 10.13 11.66
C LYS A 120 -2.40 10.54 12.58
N ASP A 121 -3.61 10.04 12.34
CA ASP A 121 -4.78 10.34 13.16
C ASP A 121 -4.63 9.81 14.59
N ALA A 122 -4.14 8.57 14.76
CA ALA A 122 -3.85 7.98 16.07
C ALA A 122 -2.77 8.76 16.85
N PHE A 123 -1.73 9.24 16.15
CA PHE A 123 -0.69 10.08 16.76
C PHE A 123 -1.22 11.45 17.21
N LEU A 124 -2.05 12.10 16.38
CA LEU A 124 -2.69 13.36 16.74
C LEU A 124 -3.63 13.19 17.94
N HIS A 125 -4.37 12.07 17.98
CA HIS A 125 -5.21 11.69 19.11
C HIS A 125 -4.39 11.61 20.41
N GLU A 126 -3.29 10.84 20.41
CA GLU A 126 -2.40 10.69 21.55
C GLU A 126 -1.81 12.04 22.02
N GLN A 127 -1.35 12.89 21.08
CA GLN A 127 -0.83 14.22 21.42
C GLN A 127 -1.89 15.10 22.09
N SER A 128 -3.11 15.09 21.57
CA SER A 128 -4.20 15.92 22.10
C SER A 128 -4.61 15.51 23.52
N ILE A 129 -4.66 14.19 23.80
CA ILE A 129 -4.91 13.66 25.14
C ILE A 129 -3.78 14.06 26.08
N THR A 130 -2.52 13.89 25.65
CA THR A 130 -1.33 14.24 26.45
C THR A 130 -1.33 15.73 26.82
N LYS A 131 -1.66 16.62 25.87
CA LYS A 131 -1.77 18.07 26.15
C LYS A 131 -2.86 18.38 27.17
N LYS A 132 -4.03 17.73 27.06
CA LYS A 132 -5.16 17.93 27.98
C LYS A 132 -4.87 17.42 29.38
N LEU A 133 -4.14 16.31 29.52
CA LEU A 133 -3.70 15.79 30.82
C LEU A 133 -2.71 16.75 31.49
N LYS A 134 -1.75 17.29 30.74
CA LYS A 134 -0.79 18.28 31.25
C LYS A 134 -1.42 19.61 31.66
N SER A 135 -2.57 20.00 31.10
CA SER A 135 -3.27 21.23 31.50
C SER A 135 -4.09 21.10 32.78
N ILE A 136 -4.24 19.88 33.31
CA ILE A 136 -5.03 19.58 34.51
C ILE A 136 -4.13 19.34 35.74
N GLN A 137 -2.82 19.14 35.53
CA GLN A 137 -1.79 19.00 36.56
C GLN A 137 -1.09 20.33 36.82
#